data_AF-A0A2S4RR05-F1
#
_entry.id   AF-A0A2S4RR05-F1
#
_cell.length_a   1.000
_cell.length_b   1.000
_cell.length_c   1.000
_cell.angle_alpha   90.00
_cell.angle_beta   90.00
_cell.angle_gamma   90.00
#
_symmetry.space_group_name_H-M   'P 1'
#
loop_
_entity.id
_entity.type
_entity.pdbx_description
1 polymer ?
#
loop_
_entity_poly.entity_id
_entity_poly.type
_entity_poly.pdbx_seq_one_letter_code
_entity_poly.pdbx_strand_id
1 'polypeptide(L)'
;MESTTTAQIMDAVRSALAHLSALTPTLTLLNNGGETLAESHLLAAFEDGEHEFAPVDDAPPLPISEIFARTMGTMMAKKEPLTQHQICDCAARFVRRHPHWPPIPATEIIRSVTLPVYCRLIRDGHSEAIALPQTLLHILAWKSKEGWVQDQAQRLLWKGGVLGEEGNREFKILDDNLAARGFSFAGLEEILFITALLACLPKGQLFMN
;
A
#
# COMPACT_ATOMS: atom_id res chain seq x y z
N MET A 1 -12.80 -24.50 2.15
CA MET A 1 -12.10 -23.21 2.00
C MET A 1 -10.66 -23.50 2.40
N GLU A 2 -9.74 -23.52 1.45
CA GLU A 2 -8.33 -23.76 1.77
C GLU A 2 -7.86 -22.68 2.75
N SER A 3 -7.26 -23.08 3.87
CA SER A 3 -6.69 -22.16 4.82
C SER A 3 -5.46 -21.51 4.20
N THR A 4 -5.45 -20.19 4.08
CA THR A 4 -4.27 -19.45 3.64
C THR A 4 -3.09 -19.78 4.56
N THR A 5 -1.96 -20.19 3.99
CA THR A 5 -0.76 -20.58 4.75
C THR A 5 0.23 -19.41 4.86
N THR A 6 1.14 -19.46 5.84
CA THR A 6 2.28 -18.53 5.95
C THR A 6 3.03 -18.42 4.63
N ALA A 7 3.27 -19.56 3.96
CA ALA A 7 3.97 -19.60 2.67
C ALA A 7 3.24 -18.80 1.59
N GLN A 8 1.92 -18.91 1.49
CA GLN A 8 1.11 -18.16 0.53
C GLN A 8 1.13 -16.65 0.81
N ILE A 9 1.10 -16.24 2.09
CA ILE A 9 1.23 -14.82 2.45
C ILE A 9 2.62 -14.30 2.08
N MET A 10 3.68 -15.07 2.35
CA MET A 10 5.04 -14.65 2.04
C MET A 10 5.32 -14.64 0.53
N ASP A 11 4.69 -15.52 -0.25
CA ASP A 11 4.70 -15.42 -1.72
C ASP A 11 4.05 -14.11 -2.20
N ALA A 12 2.91 -13.73 -1.60
CA ALA A 12 2.26 -12.46 -1.91
C ALA A 12 3.12 -11.25 -1.52
N VAL A 13 3.80 -11.31 -0.37
CA VAL A 13 4.78 -10.30 0.07
C VAL A 13 5.92 -10.18 -0.94
N ARG A 14 6.55 -11.29 -1.32
CA ARG A 14 7.63 -11.32 -2.32
C ARG A 14 7.20 -10.73 -3.65
N SER A 15 6.02 -11.11 -4.14
CA SER A 15 5.45 -10.57 -5.37
C SER A 15 5.26 -9.06 -5.27
N ALA A 16 4.63 -8.56 -4.21
CA ALA A 16 4.42 -7.13 -4.01
C ALA A 16 5.75 -6.33 -3.92
N LEU A 17 6.75 -6.86 -3.21
CA LEU A 17 8.09 -6.26 -3.13
C LEU A 17 8.78 -6.22 -4.49
N ALA A 18 8.67 -7.29 -5.28
CA ALA A 18 9.27 -7.35 -6.61
C ALA A 18 8.64 -6.32 -7.57
N HIS A 19 7.30 -6.16 -7.54
CA HIS A 19 6.63 -5.15 -8.35
C HIS A 19 7.04 -3.73 -7.98
N LEU A 20 7.21 -3.45 -6.70
CA LEU A 20 7.64 -2.12 -6.24
C LEU A 20 9.10 -1.85 -6.59
N SER A 21 9.99 -2.82 -6.34
CA SER A 21 11.42 -2.75 -6.68
C SER A 21 11.66 -2.49 -8.18
N ALA A 22 10.80 -3.04 -9.04
CA ALA A 22 10.87 -2.81 -10.48
C ALA A 22 10.59 -1.34 -10.88
N LEU A 23 9.87 -0.59 -10.04
CA LEU A 23 9.54 0.82 -10.28
C LEU A 23 10.56 1.79 -9.72
N THR A 24 11.29 1.43 -8.67
CA THR A 24 12.30 2.26 -8.00
C THR A 24 13.32 2.92 -8.96
N PRO A 25 13.94 2.21 -9.94
CA PRO A 25 14.83 2.88 -10.90
C PRO A 25 14.10 3.83 -11.86
N THR A 26 12.78 3.70 -11.98
CA THR A 26 11.95 4.45 -12.93
C THR A 26 11.21 5.62 -12.28
N LEU A 27 10.78 5.52 -11.02
CA LEU A 27 10.01 6.53 -10.31
C LEU A 27 10.84 7.14 -9.18
N THR A 28 11.19 8.41 -9.34
CA THR A 28 12.08 9.15 -8.45
C THR A 28 11.44 9.35 -7.08
N LEU A 29 10.11 9.49 -7.00
CA LEU A 29 9.39 9.61 -5.74
C LEU A 29 9.46 8.35 -4.85
N LEU A 30 9.83 7.19 -5.40
CA LEU A 30 9.99 5.94 -4.66
C LEU A 30 11.44 5.68 -4.21
N ASN A 31 12.40 6.52 -4.59
CA ASN A 31 13.83 6.32 -4.27
C ASN A 31 14.21 6.75 -2.83
N ASN A 32 13.29 6.67 -1.87
CA ASN A 32 13.51 7.17 -0.51
C ASN A 32 14.12 6.14 0.46
N GLY A 33 14.57 4.98 -0.04
CA GLY A 33 15.48 4.08 0.71
C GLY A 33 14.90 3.48 1.99
N GLY A 34 13.63 3.08 1.98
CA GLY A 34 12.99 2.49 3.17
C GLY A 34 13.55 1.12 3.53
N GLU A 35 14.40 1.03 4.55
CA GLU A 35 14.84 -0.24 5.18
C GLU A 35 13.66 -1.09 5.72
N THR A 36 12.46 -0.50 5.83
CA THR A 36 11.24 -1.09 6.38
C THR A 36 10.50 -2.06 5.46
N LEU A 37 10.88 -2.15 4.18
CA LEU A 37 10.25 -3.04 3.19
C LEU A 37 11.13 -4.24 2.82
N ALA A 38 12.01 -4.68 3.72
CA ALA A 38 12.73 -5.95 3.55
C ALA A 38 11.81 -7.14 3.84
N GLU A 39 11.87 -8.19 3.01
CA GLU A 39 11.10 -9.43 3.21
C GLU A 39 11.34 -10.04 4.60
N SER A 40 12.59 -10.04 5.08
CA SER A 40 12.95 -10.55 6.40
C SER A 40 12.31 -9.77 7.55
N HIS A 41 12.23 -8.43 7.44
CA HIS A 41 11.56 -7.59 8.44
C HIS A 41 10.05 -7.86 8.44
N LEU A 42 9.45 -8.00 7.27
CA LEU A 42 8.02 -8.29 7.14
C LEU A 42 7.66 -9.69 7.65
N LEU A 43 8.53 -10.69 7.42
CA LEU A 43 8.37 -12.03 7.96
C LEU A 43 8.43 -12.00 9.49
N ALA A 44 9.45 -11.36 10.07
CA ALA A 44 9.59 -11.25 11.52
C ALA A 44 8.37 -10.55 12.16
N ALA A 45 7.90 -9.46 11.55
CA ALA A 45 6.69 -8.77 12.00
C ALA A 45 5.44 -9.67 11.89
N PHE A 46 5.32 -10.46 10.83
CA PHE A 46 4.24 -11.43 10.68
C PHE A 46 4.28 -12.50 11.78
N GLU A 47 5.43 -13.12 12.01
CA GLU A 47 5.65 -14.15 13.03
C GLU A 47 5.39 -13.62 14.44
N ASP A 48 5.84 -12.40 14.76
CA ASP A 48 5.51 -11.73 16.01
C ASP A 48 3.99 -11.57 16.20
N GLY A 49 3.27 -11.29 15.10
CA GLY A 49 1.82 -11.20 15.10
C GLY A 49 1.13 -12.52 15.45
N GLU A 50 1.70 -13.66 15.04
CA GLU A 50 1.17 -15.00 15.35
C GLU A 50 1.28 -15.34 16.84
N HIS A 51 2.28 -14.79 17.53
CA HIS A 51 2.56 -15.04 18.95
C HIS A 51 1.88 -14.06 19.91
N GLU A 52 0.81 -13.38 19.44
CA GLU A 52 0.07 -12.36 20.18
C GLU A 52 0.91 -11.10 20.49
N PHE A 53 0.97 -10.19 19.52
CA PHE A 53 1.64 -8.91 19.70
C PHE A 53 0.84 -7.96 20.61
N ALA A 54 1.37 -7.68 21.80
CA ALA A 54 0.92 -6.61 22.69
C ALA A 54 2.05 -5.57 22.79
N PRO A 55 2.05 -4.49 21.97
CA PRO A 55 3.04 -3.44 22.11
C PRO A 55 2.94 -2.80 23.49
N VAL A 56 4.11 -2.48 24.07
CA VAL A 56 4.22 -1.76 25.34
C VAL A 56 3.64 -0.35 25.16
N ASP A 57 3.00 0.21 26.20
CA ASP A 57 2.29 1.50 26.14
C ASP A 57 3.12 2.68 25.62
N ASP A 58 4.46 2.60 25.66
CA ASP A 58 5.41 3.63 25.19
C ASP A 58 6.19 3.25 23.92
N ALA A 59 5.78 2.21 23.20
CA ALA A 59 6.47 1.77 21.99
C ALA A 59 6.36 2.85 20.87
N PRO A 60 7.46 3.11 20.12
CA PRO A 60 7.41 4.03 18.99
C PRO A 60 6.42 3.54 17.93
N PRO A 61 5.83 4.44 17.11
CA PRO A 61 4.98 4.05 16.00
C PRO A 61 5.71 3.11 15.06
N LEU A 62 5.08 1.97 14.76
CA LEU A 62 5.60 1.03 13.79
C LEU A 62 5.34 1.51 12.35
N PRO A 63 6.18 1.10 11.38
CA PRO A 63 5.87 1.23 9.97
C PRO A 63 4.50 0.63 9.63
N ILE A 64 3.83 1.22 8.63
CA ILE A 64 2.55 0.74 8.12
C ILE A 64 2.69 -0.71 7.64
N SER A 65 3.79 -1.02 6.95
CA SER A 65 4.07 -2.36 6.45
C SER A 65 4.11 -3.41 7.57
N GLU A 66 4.78 -3.10 8.68
CA GLU A 66 4.86 -3.96 9.87
C GLU A 66 3.51 -4.12 10.56
N ILE A 67 2.72 -3.06 10.67
CA ILE A 67 1.37 -3.12 11.26
C ILE A 67 0.50 -4.10 10.48
N PHE A 68 0.54 -4.05 9.14
CA PHE A 68 -0.20 -4.97 8.30
C PHE A 68 0.33 -6.40 8.40
N ALA A 69 1.66 -6.60 8.43
CA ALA A 69 2.28 -7.91 8.62
C ALA A 69 1.85 -8.56 9.95
N ARG A 70 2.02 -7.84 11.07
CA ARG A 70 1.58 -8.27 12.42
C ARG A 70 0.08 -8.57 12.46
N THR A 71 -0.72 -7.71 11.83
CA THR A 71 -2.17 -7.90 11.74
C THR A 71 -2.54 -9.21 11.06
N MET A 72 -1.92 -9.51 9.92
CA MET A 72 -2.17 -10.78 9.20
C MET A 72 -1.70 -11.99 10.02
N GLY A 73 -0.54 -11.91 10.69
CA GLY A 73 -0.07 -12.96 11.60
C GLY A 73 -1.06 -13.24 12.73
N THR A 74 -1.55 -12.20 13.40
CA THR A 74 -2.56 -12.33 14.45
C THR A 74 -3.87 -12.93 13.93
N MET A 75 -4.33 -12.50 12.76
CA MET A 75 -5.52 -13.06 12.12
C MET A 75 -5.33 -14.54 11.79
N MET A 76 -4.15 -14.93 11.29
CA MET A 76 -3.85 -16.31 10.95
C MET A 76 -3.82 -17.22 12.19
N ALA A 77 -3.15 -16.80 13.26
CA ALA A 77 -3.12 -17.53 14.54
C ALA A 77 -4.54 -17.74 15.11
N LYS A 78 -5.42 -16.74 14.95
CA LYS A 78 -6.83 -16.80 15.37
C LYS A 78 -7.73 -17.54 14.39
N LYS A 79 -7.20 -18.04 13.27
CA LYS A 79 -7.96 -18.67 12.16
C LYS A 79 -9.05 -17.74 11.60
N GLU A 80 -8.80 -16.43 11.65
CA GLU A 80 -9.65 -15.43 11.03
C GLU A 80 -9.38 -15.37 9.52
N PRO A 81 -10.41 -15.09 8.71
CA PRO A 81 -10.26 -14.95 7.26
C PRO A 81 -9.34 -13.78 6.87
N LEU A 82 -8.27 -14.08 6.11
CA LEU A 82 -7.32 -13.09 5.58
C LEU A 82 -7.86 -12.48 4.29
N THR A 83 -8.77 -11.52 4.42
CA THR A 83 -9.38 -10.82 3.28
C THR A 83 -9.05 -9.33 3.30
N GLN A 84 -9.06 -8.71 2.12
CA GLN A 84 -8.67 -7.31 1.92
C GLN A 84 -9.30 -6.35 2.94
N HIS A 85 -10.63 -6.37 3.05
CA HIS A 85 -11.35 -5.46 3.94
C HIS A 85 -11.10 -5.78 5.41
N GLN A 86 -11.11 -7.07 5.79
CA GLN A 86 -10.92 -7.49 7.17
C GLN A 86 -9.51 -7.16 7.68
N ILE A 87 -8.48 -7.35 6.85
CA ILE A 87 -7.11 -6.97 7.19
C ILE A 87 -7.03 -5.46 7.42
N CYS A 88 -7.61 -4.65 6.53
CA CYS A 88 -7.64 -3.21 6.74
C CYS A 88 -8.40 -2.83 8.03
N ASP A 89 -9.49 -3.53 8.37
CA ASP A 89 -10.30 -3.27 9.57
C ASP A 89 -9.53 -3.61 10.84
N CYS A 90 -8.84 -4.75 10.84
CA CYS A 90 -7.95 -5.19 11.91
C CYS A 90 -6.77 -4.22 12.07
N ALA A 91 -6.10 -3.82 10.99
CA ALA A 91 -5.00 -2.86 11.03
C ALA A 91 -5.46 -1.49 11.57
N ALA A 92 -6.63 -1.01 11.14
CA ALA A 92 -7.19 0.24 11.66
C ALA A 92 -7.59 0.12 13.15
N ARG A 93 -8.13 -1.03 13.59
CA ARG A 93 -8.38 -1.31 15.02
C ARG A 93 -7.09 -1.37 15.82
N PHE A 94 -6.04 -1.94 15.25
CA PHE A 94 -4.72 -2.03 15.87
C PHE A 94 -4.18 -0.62 16.18
N VAL A 95 -4.12 0.26 15.18
CA VAL A 95 -3.67 1.65 15.37
C VAL A 95 -4.54 2.40 16.39
N ARG A 96 -5.86 2.21 16.38
CA ARG A 96 -6.77 2.87 17.33
C ARG A 96 -6.54 2.46 18.79
N ARG A 97 -5.92 1.31 19.07
CA ARG A 97 -5.52 0.91 20.42
C ARG A 97 -4.28 1.67 20.91
N HIS A 98 -3.56 2.36 20.02
CA HIS A 98 -2.39 3.18 20.32
C HIS A 98 -2.69 4.66 20.00
N PRO A 99 -3.47 5.36 20.85
CA PRO A 99 -3.90 6.73 20.58
C PRO A 99 -2.76 7.76 20.52
N HIS A 100 -1.58 7.40 21.03
CA HIS A 100 -0.36 8.21 20.93
C HIS A 100 0.36 8.05 19.58
N TRP A 101 -0.01 7.06 18.76
CA TRP A 101 0.51 6.93 17.41
C TRP A 101 -0.20 7.91 16.48
N PRO A 102 0.50 8.48 15.48
CA PRO A 102 -0.13 9.33 14.50
C PRO A 102 -1.24 8.54 13.80
N PRO A 103 -2.42 9.17 13.53
CA PRO A 103 -3.45 8.51 12.75
C PRO A 103 -2.84 8.08 11.43
N ILE A 104 -2.97 6.81 11.08
CA ILE A 104 -2.43 6.29 9.83
C ILE A 104 -3.45 6.55 8.72
N PRO A 105 -3.27 7.57 7.86
CA PRO A 105 -4.19 7.84 6.77
C PRO A 105 -4.13 6.71 5.73
N ALA A 106 -3.06 5.90 5.76
CA ALA A 106 -2.84 4.80 4.83
C ALA A 106 -4.03 3.84 4.78
N THR A 107 -4.68 3.49 5.90
CA THR A 107 -5.83 2.56 5.85
C THR A 107 -7.06 3.15 5.15
N GLU A 108 -7.24 4.48 5.20
CA GLU A 108 -8.28 5.19 4.46
C GLU A 108 -7.89 5.33 2.98
N ILE A 109 -6.65 5.75 2.71
CA ILE A 109 -6.10 5.88 1.36
C ILE A 109 -6.16 4.54 0.63
N ILE A 110 -5.78 3.45 1.31
CA ILE A 110 -5.79 2.10 0.76
C ILE A 110 -7.20 1.70 0.34
N ARG A 111 -8.17 1.82 1.25
CA ARG A 111 -9.55 1.43 0.97
C ARG A 111 -10.24 2.31 -0.07
N SER A 112 -10.05 3.62 -0.01
CA SER A 112 -10.84 4.58 -0.78
C SER A 112 -10.21 5.00 -2.10
N VAL A 113 -8.90 4.85 -2.25
CA VAL A 113 -8.16 5.33 -3.43
C VAL A 113 -7.38 4.20 -4.08
N THR A 114 -6.42 3.60 -3.38
CA THR A 114 -5.41 2.80 -4.07
C THR A 114 -5.89 1.40 -4.43
N LEU A 115 -6.53 0.68 -3.51
CA LEU A 115 -7.00 -0.68 -3.76
C LEU A 115 -8.09 -0.73 -4.85
N PRO A 116 -9.09 0.18 -4.89
CA PRO A 116 -10.06 0.22 -5.98
C PRO A 116 -9.42 0.45 -7.36
N VAL A 117 -8.48 1.41 -7.46
CA VAL A 117 -7.78 1.72 -8.72
C VAL A 117 -6.91 0.54 -9.15
N TYR A 118 -6.06 0.06 -8.25
CA TYR A 118 -5.13 -1.03 -8.53
C TYR A 118 -5.87 -2.31 -8.94
N CYS A 119 -6.83 -2.76 -8.13
CA CYS A 119 -7.59 -3.98 -8.42
C CYS A 119 -8.39 -3.88 -9.72
N ARG A 120 -8.88 -2.68 -10.08
CA ARG A 120 -9.53 -2.46 -11.36
C ARG A 120 -8.55 -2.68 -12.51
N LEU A 121 -7.36 -2.10 -12.44
CA LEU A 121 -6.38 -2.18 -13.53
C LEU A 121 -5.87 -3.61 -13.73
N ILE A 122 -5.58 -4.33 -12.65
CA ILE A 122 -5.19 -5.74 -12.72
C ILE A 122 -6.32 -6.58 -13.33
N ARG A 123 -7.58 -6.37 -12.88
CA ARG A 123 -8.75 -7.05 -13.46
C ARG A 123 -8.93 -6.75 -14.95
N ASP A 124 -8.67 -5.50 -15.34
CA ASP A 124 -8.79 -5.04 -16.73
C ASP A 124 -7.58 -5.49 -17.59
N GLY A 125 -6.64 -6.28 -17.03
CA GLY A 125 -5.54 -6.92 -17.76
C GLY A 125 -4.26 -6.09 -17.88
N HIS A 126 -4.16 -4.98 -17.14
CA HIS A 126 -2.96 -4.16 -17.13
C HIS A 126 -1.89 -4.73 -16.20
N SER A 127 -0.62 -4.57 -16.58
CA SER A 127 0.52 -4.97 -15.76
C SER A 127 0.70 -4.04 -14.55
N GLU A 128 1.48 -4.50 -13.58
CA GLU A 128 1.84 -3.74 -12.37
C GLU A 128 2.66 -2.49 -12.73
N ALA A 129 3.43 -2.56 -13.81
CA ALA A 129 4.17 -1.43 -14.38
C ALA A 129 3.25 -0.29 -14.89
N ILE A 130 1.94 -0.54 -15.04
CA ILE A 130 0.92 0.48 -15.29
C ILE A 130 0.06 0.71 -14.06
N ALA A 131 -0.34 -0.37 -13.37
CA ALA A 131 -1.28 -0.30 -12.25
C ALA A 131 -0.72 0.49 -11.08
N LEU A 132 0.55 0.29 -10.70
CA LEU A 132 1.17 1.02 -9.60
C LEU A 132 1.42 2.50 -9.92
N PRO A 133 2.01 2.89 -11.08
CA PRO A 133 2.11 4.30 -11.45
C PRO A 133 0.77 5.02 -11.54
N GLN A 134 -0.24 4.37 -12.13
CA GLN A 134 -1.60 4.94 -12.18
C GLN A 134 -2.17 5.10 -10.77
N THR A 135 -1.95 4.12 -9.89
CA THR A 135 -2.36 4.20 -8.48
C THR A 135 -1.67 5.34 -7.75
N LEU A 136 -0.36 5.53 -7.95
CA LEU A 136 0.40 6.66 -7.41
C LEU A 136 -0.17 7.99 -7.91
N LEU A 137 -0.46 8.11 -9.20
CA LEU A 137 -1.10 9.29 -9.77
C LEU A 137 -2.45 9.59 -9.10
N HIS A 138 -3.21 8.56 -8.73
CA HIS A 138 -4.43 8.68 -7.93
C HIS A 138 -4.21 9.06 -6.46
N ILE A 139 -3.07 8.74 -5.85
CA ILE A 139 -2.72 9.28 -4.54
C ILE A 139 -2.45 10.78 -4.66
N LEU A 140 -1.63 11.18 -5.63
CA LEU A 140 -1.21 12.57 -5.81
C LEU A 140 -2.40 13.51 -6.04
N ALA A 141 -3.34 13.13 -6.89
CA ALA A 141 -4.45 14.01 -7.27
C ALA A 141 -5.57 14.16 -6.22
N TRP A 142 -5.67 13.25 -5.24
CA TRP A 142 -6.78 13.26 -4.25
C TRP A 142 -6.30 13.36 -2.81
N LYS A 143 -5.07 12.96 -2.51
CA LYS A 143 -4.55 12.87 -1.14
C LYS A 143 -3.32 13.75 -0.87
N SER A 144 -2.71 14.34 -1.91
CA SER A 144 -1.68 15.37 -1.68
C SER A 144 -2.24 16.57 -0.91
N LYS A 145 -1.45 17.16 -0.02
CA LYS A 145 -1.79 18.41 0.68
C LYS A 145 -1.37 19.65 -0.11
N GLU A 146 -0.58 19.47 -1.16
CA GLU A 146 -0.11 20.55 -2.01
C GLU A 146 -1.04 20.73 -3.21
N GLY A 147 -1.76 21.87 -3.26
CA GLY A 147 -2.76 22.13 -4.30
C GLY A 147 -2.19 22.08 -5.72
N TRP A 148 -0.96 22.58 -5.94
CA TRP A 148 -0.32 22.48 -7.24
C TRP A 148 -0.10 21.03 -7.68
N VAL A 149 0.31 20.13 -6.77
CA VAL A 149 0.50 18.70 -7.06
C VAL A 149 -0.83 18.05 -7.41
N GLN A 150 -1.88 18.36 -6.66
CA GLN A 150 -3.23 17.87 -6.95
C GLN A 150 -3.66 18.30 -8.36
N ASP A 151 -3.51 19.58 -8.69
CA ASP A 151 -3.90 20.13 -9.97
C ASP A 151 -3.13 19.50 -11.15
N GLN A 152 -1.81 19.29 -11.02
CA GLN A 152 -1.02 18.65 -12.06
C GLN A 152 -1.44 17.20 -12.28
N ALA A 153 -1.61 16.45 -11.20
CA ALA A 153 -2.03 15.06 -11.27
C ALA A 153 -3.45 14.95 -11.88
N GLN A 154 -4.40 15.77 -11.44
CA GLN A 154 -5.77 15.78 -11.96
C GLN A 154 -5.82 16.10 -13.45
N ARG A 155 -5.03 17.09 -13.91
CA ARG A 155 -4.88 17.39 -15.33
C ARG A 155 -4.39 16.20 -16.13
N LEU A 156 -3.39 15.49 -15.64
CA LEU A 156 -2.89 14.29 -16.30
C LEU A 156 -3.95 13.18 -16.35
N LEU A 157 -4.74 13.02 -15.28
CA LEU A 157 -5.84 12.06 -15.23
C LEU A 157 -6.98 12.38 -16.18
N TRP A 158 -7.30 13.66 -16.40
CA TRP A 158 -8.26 14.07 -17.43
C TRP A 158 -7.82 13.72 -18.84
N LYS A 159 -6.51 13.57 -19.09
CA LYS A 159 -5.96 13.08 -20.36
C LYS A 159 -5.89 11.55 -20.46
N GLY A 160 -6.41 10.81 -19.46
CA GLY A 160 -6.32 9.35 -19.40
C GLY A 160 -5.26 8.81 -18.44
N GLY A 161 -4.54 9.68 -17.73
CA GLY A 161 -3.51 9.27 -16.77
C GLY A 161 -2.34 8.57 -17.45
N VAL A 162 -1.76 7.58 -16.77
CA VAL A 162 -0.69 6.72 -17.29
C VAL A 162 -1.14 5.92 -18.51
N LEU A 163 -2.45 5.64 -18.62
CA LEU A 163 -3.05 4.91 -19.74
C LEU A 163 -3.33 5.81 -20.97
N GLY A 164 -3.21 7.13 -20.81
CA GLY A 164 -3.41 8.08 -21.90
C GLY A 164 -2.30 8.00 -22.95
N GLU A 165 -2.53 8.66 -24.09
CA GLU A 165 -1.49 8.85 -25.11
C GLU A 165 -0.30 9.58 -24.49
N GLU A 166 0.92 9.02 -24.62
CA GLU A 166 2.14 9.48 -23.93
C GLU A 166 2.03 9.54 -22.39
N GLY A 167 1.00 8.95 -21.79
CA GLY A 167 0.66 9.11 -20.37
C GLY A 167 1.76 8.66 -19.41
N ASN A 168 2.44 7.55 -19.72
CA ASN A 168 3.56 7.06 -18.93
C ASN A 168 4.75 8.05 -18.93
N ARG A 169 5.04 8.65 -20.09
CA ARG A 169 6.08 9.68 -20.22
C ARG A 169 5.69 10.97 -19.51
N GLU A 170 4.46 11.46 -19.69
CA GLU A 170 3.98 12.66 -18.97
C GLU A 170 4.00 12.45 -17.45
N PHE A 171 3.62 11.24 -17.00
CA PHE A 171 3.68 10.89 -15.58
C PHE A 171 5.11 10.88 -15.05
N LYS A 172 6.06 10.31 -15.80
CA LYS A 172 7.49 10.34 -15.44
C LYS A 172 8.02 11.78 -15.31
N ILE A 173 7.65 12.65 -16.23
CA ILE A 173 8.01 14.08 -16.16
C ILE A 173 7.43 14.72 -14.90
N LEU A 174 6.18 14.41 -14.52
CA LEU A 174 5.58 14.90 -13.28
C LEU A 174 6.32 14.38 -12.05
N ASP A 175 6.60 13.07 -11.99
CA ASP A 175 7.38 12.42 -10.93
C ASP A 175 8.75 13.09 -10.70
N ASP A 176 9.52 13.33 -11.78
CA ASP A 176 10.80 14.03 -11.70
C ASP A 176 10.66 15.48 -11.22
N ASN A 177 9.63 16.17 -11.71
CA ASN A 177 9.35 17.56 -11.30
C ASN A 177 8.96 17.69 -9.84
N LEU A 178 8.28 16.68 -9.28
CA LEU A 178 7.92 16.62 -7.87
C LEU A 178 9.16 16.36 -7.03
N ALA A 179 9.95 15.34 -7.39
CA ALA A 179 11.18 15.02 -6.69
C ALA A 179 12.18 16.20 -6.70
N ALA A 180 12.35 16.88 -7.84
CA ALA A 180 13.21 18.06 -7.95
C ALA A 180 12.75 19.25 -7.09
N ARG A 181 11.47 19.30 -6.73
CA ARG A 181 10.90 20.29 -5.81
C ARG A 181 11.00 19.88 -4.33
N GLY A 182 11.58 18.71 -4.03
CA GLY A 182 11.62 18.16 -2.69
C GLY A 182 10.25 17.68 -2.19
N PHE A 183 9.31 17.42 -3.09
CA PHE A 183 8.01 16.85 -2.72
C PHE A 183 8.21 15.49 -2.06
N SER A 184 7.51 15.27 -0.95
CA SER A 184 7.46 13.97 -0.29
C SER A 184 6.04 13.64 0.13
N PHE A 185 5.71 12.35 0.10
CA PHE A 185 4.44 11.85 0.59
C PHE A 185 4.73 10.77 1.64
N ALA A 186 4.34 11.03 2.89
CA ALA A 186 4.64 10.14 4.00
C ALA A 186 4.05 8.74 3.78
N GLY A 187 4.89 7.71 3.91
CA GLY A 187 4.50 6.31 3.77
C GLY A 187 4.09 5.90 2.34
N LEU A 188 4.47 6.65 1.31
CA LEU A 188 4.04 6.38 -0.07
C LEU A 188 4.41 4.98 -0.55
N GLU A 189 5.66 4.60 -0.32
CA GLU A 189 6.20 3.29 -0.70
C GLU A 189 5.42 2.16 0.01
N GLU A 190 5.19 2.31 1.32
CA GLU A 190 4.42 1.36 2.12
C GLU A 190 2.95 1.27 1.68
N ILE A 191 2.33 2.39 1.30
CA ILE A 191 0.95 2.40 0.79
C ILE A 191 0.86 1.61 -0.52
N LEU A 192 1.79 1.81 -1.45
CA LEU A 192 1.82 1.08 -2.72
C LEU A 192 2.12 -0.41 -2.50
N PHE A 193 3.09 -0.72 -1.63
CA PHE A 193 3.40 -2.09 -1.22
C PHE A 193 2.17 -2.80 -0.67
N ILE A 194 1.51 -2.23 0.36
CA ILE A 194 0.32 -2.83 0.98
C ILE A 194 -0.82 -2.95 -0.02
N THR A 195 -0.97 -2.00 -0.94
CA THR A 195 -1.97 -2.09 -2.02
C THR A 195 -1.74 -3.32 -2.90
N ALA A 196 -0.51 -3.53 -3.36
CA ALA A 196 -0.15 -4.69 -4.18
C ALA A 196 -0.30 -6.00 -3.41
N LEU A 197 0.14 -6.03 -2.15
CA LEU A 197 0.01 -7.19 -1.27
C LEU A 197 -1.45 -7.60 -1.05
N LEU A 198 -2.31 -6.64 -0.68
CA LEU A 198 -3.73 -6.91 -0.46
C LEU A 198 -4.43 -7.37 -1.75
N ALA A 199 -4.01 -6.89 -2.92
CA ALA A 199 -4.59 -7.31 -4.19
C ALA A 199 -4.37 -8.81 -4.50
N CYS A 200 -3.32 -9.42 -3.94
CA CYS A 200 -3.08 -10.87 -4.02
C CYS A 200 -4.03 -11.69 -3.12
N LEU A 201 -4.74 -11.03 -2.19
CA LEU A 201 -5.61 -11.68 -1.22
C LEU A 201 -7.08 -11.60 -1.66
N PRO A 202 -7.94 -12.54 -1.20
CA PRO A 202 -9.36 -12.49 -1.50
C PRO A 202 -9.98 -11.17 -0.99
N LYS A 203 -10.93 -10.61 -1.75
CA LYS A 203 -11.68 -9.41 -1.32
C LYS A 203 -12.47 -9.62 -0.02
N GLY A 204 -12.86 -10.87 0.23
CA GLY A 204 -13.78 -11.26 1.30
C GLY A 204 -15.23 -11.04 0.93
N GLN A 205 -16.14 -11.43 1.84
CA GLN A 205 -17.56 -11.07 1.70
C GLN A 205 -17.70 -9.57 2.00
N LEU A 206 -18.38 -8.85 1.11
CA LEU A 206 -18.89 -7.51 1.42
C LEU A 206 -20.04 -7.71 2.41
N PHE A 207 -19.78 -7.57 3.71
CA PHE A 207 -20.88 -7.45 4.66
C PHE A 207 -21.57 -6.12 4.36
N MET A 208 -22.72 -6.17 3.68
CA MET A 208 -23.64 -5.05 3.66
C MET A 208 -24.16 -4.90 5.10
N ASN A 209 -23.70 -3.85 5.79
CA ASN A 209 -24.35 -3.39 7.01
C ASN A 209 -25.61 -2.62 6.65
#